data_AF-A0A5Z1PE43-F1
#
_entry.id   AF-A0A5Z1PE43-F1
#
_cell.length_a   1.000
_cell.length_b   1.000
_cell.length_c   1.000
_cell.angle_alpha   90.00
_cell.angle_beta   90.00
_cell.angle_gamma   90.00
#
_symmetry.space_group_name_H-M   'P 1'
#
loop_
_entity.id
_entity.type
_entity.pdbx_description
1 polymer ?
#
loop_
_entity_poly.entity_id
_entity_poly.type
_entity_poly.pdbx_seq_one_letter_code
_entity_poly.pdbx_strand_id
1 'polypeptide(L)'
;KHYKHLFVFESEIELFILALSTIDLSEELKVYKVVLFDCVAKDLEIQIAMIFDQQSILEYLSLYEMFISSHYYLKYYETSILSLNELCIKSASVAIRNADITCFLPLLTHGQFLQNIPSMLESIPFQRILSERKNKFENAIVVSAGPSLAKQLPLLKAYQDKAVIFCADGALSMLEKEDIVPDYVTNLDFTDLAMKFFQNKENLKQSIIALECATHPNIVRSLKAENCMIVLRNKALYQRFNLNDFGYIDTGTHVSHFSYTLALALGFKNIIMIGQDLAFDEEGNSHSKGFDFGEKFSGEENIDKLKVTAYAGKGEVLTHITWNDYRIKLEYLFACNDQKAKFYNATEGGARINFTEELSFKECCEKLLTKEKPQFELPKSLTKNRSDKLLVKFKEKIQKDQENAKRFLDDALALKQILENILSKDFILPLEFLEKVYQNIENFNHSLDEDEFIQDETLRGAFAYRGKFIADVLKLHIQDKTHFITAYIKAYHEWLLYFIEKLEQKYKSLSKV
;
A
#
# COMPACT_ATOMS: atom_id res chain seq x y z
N LYS A 1 -17.66 -19.82 -21.96
CA LYS A 1 -16.85 -18.57 -21.85
C LYS A 1 -17.37 -17.80 -20.65
N HIS A 2 -16.63 -17.78 -19.54
CA HIS A 2 -17.05 -17.20 -18.26
C HIS A 2 -15.96 -16.26 -17.72
N TYR A 3 -15.60 -15.23 -18.50
CA TYR A 3 -14.68 -14.20 -18.00
C TYR A 3 -15.43 -13.29 -17.02
N LYS A 4 -14.95 -13.20 -15.78
CA LYS A 4 -15.53 -12.31 -14.76
C LYS A 4 -15.27 -10.83 -15.07
N HIS A 5 -14.12 -10.54 -15.67
CA HIS A 5 -13.74 -9.19 -16.09
C HIS A 5 -13.11 -9.23 -17.49
N LEU A 6 -13.37 -8.19 -18.30
CA LEU A 6 -12.77 -7.94 -19.60
C LEU A 6 -12.18 -6.53 -19.61
N PHE A 7 -10.89 -6.44 -19.90
CA PHE A 7 -10.18 -5.18 -20.06
C PHE A 7 -10.02 -4.89 -21.56
N VAL A 8 -10.57 -3.76 -22.02
CA VAL A 8 -10.54 -3.36 -23.42
C VAL A 8 -9.63 -2.15 -23.55
N PHE A 9 -8.68 -2.24 -24.46
CA PHE A 9 -7.68 -1.23 -24.73
C PHE A 9 -7.95 -0.62 -26.11
N GLU A 10 -8.36 0.64 -26.15
CA GLU A 10 -8.72 1.36 -27.38
C GLU A 10 -8.45 2.85 -27.19
N SER A 11 -7.73 3.46 -28.14
CA SER A 11 -7.41 4.89 -28.12
C SER A 11 -8.25 5.70 -29.10
N GLU A 12 -8.85 5.06 -30.11
CA GLU A 12 -9.72 5.73 -31.07
C GLU A 12 -11.16 5.76 -30.52
N ILE A 13 -11.55 6.91 -29.97
CA ILE A 13 -12.86 7.09 -29.33
C ILE A 13 -14.03 6.83 -30.31
N GLU A 14 -13.85 7.07 -31.60
CA GLU A 14 -14.84 6.80 -32.63
C GLU A 14 -15.15 5.31 -32.76
N LEU A 15 -14.15 4.44 -32.62
CA LEU A 15 -14.36 2.98 -32.64
C LEU A 15 -15.19 2.54 -31.44
N PHE A 16 -14.96 3.18 -30.29
CA PHE A 16 -15.74 2.92 -29.09
C PHE A 16 -17.19 3.37 -29.21
N ILE A 17 -17.44 4.58 -29.71
CA ILE A 17 -18.80 5.10 -29.97
C ILE A 17 -19.53 4.18 -30.95
N LEU A 18 -18.85 3.73 -32.01
CA LEU A 18 -19.43 2.80 -32.97
C LEU A 18 -19.81 1.47 -32.30
N ALA A 19 -18.93 0.89 -31.47
CA ALA A 19 -19.23 -0.36 -30.76
C ALA A 19 -20.48 -0.21 -29.86
N LEU A 20 -20.56 0.84 -29.05
CA LEU A 20 -21.71 1.11 -28.18
C LEU A 20 -23.00 1.43 -28.96
N SER A 21 -22.90 1.91 -30.20
CA SER A 21 -24.09 2.09 -31.05
C SER A 21 -24.69 0.78 -31.55
N THR A 22 -23.93 -0.31 -31.49
CA THR A 22 -24.33 -1.63 -32.01
C THR A 22 -24.66 -2.65 -30.92
N ILE A 23 -24.12 -2.47 -29.71
CA ILE A 23 -24.28 -3.39 -28.58
C ILE A 23 -24.52 -2.56 -27.31
N ASP A 24 -25.56 -2.94 -26.55
CA ASP A 24 -25.78 -2.38 -25.21
C ASP A 24 -24.87 -3.09 -24.19
N LEU A 25 -23.91 -2.35 -23.65
CA LEU A 25 -22.99 -2.80 -22.59
C LEU A 25 -23.29 -2.12 -21.25
N SER A 26 -24.46 -1.51 -21.09
CA SER A 26 -24.77 -0.68 -19.91
C SER A 26 -24.61 -1.44 -18.59
N GLU A 27 -25.07 -2.69 -18.53
CA GLU A 27 -24.95 -3.50 -17.31
C GLU A 27 -23.50 -3.95 -17.08
N GLU A 28 -22.79 -4.40 -18.11
CA GLU A 28 -21.37 -4.79 -18.03
C GLU A 28 -20.47 -3.64 -17.55
N LEU A 29 -20.72 -2.43 -18.05
CA LEU A 29 -19.98 -1.22 -17.64
C LEU A 29 -20.35 -0.82 -16.21
N LYS A 30 -21.63 -0.88 -15.85
CA LYS A 30 -22.13 -0.52 -14.51
C LYS A 30 -21.58 -1.41 -13.40
N VAL A 31 -21.38 -2.70 -13.67
CA VAL A 31 -20.83 -3.66 -12.69
C VAL A 31 -19.33 -3.89 -12.87
N TYR A 32 -18.63 -3.06 -13.66
CA TYR A 32 -17.19 -3.18 -13.92
C TYR A 32 -16.76 -4.56 -14.44
N LYS A 33 -17.65 -5.24 -15.16
CA LYS A 33 -17.35 -6.47 -15.89
C LYS A 33 -16.59 -6.16 -17.18
N VAL A 34 -16.85 -5.01 -17.79
CA VAL A 34 -16.04 -4.46 -18.88
C VAL A 34 -15.41 -3.16 -18.38
N VAL A 35 -14.09 -3.03 -18.52
CA VAL A 35 -13.34 -1.82 -18.17
C VAL A 35 -12.52 -1.39 -19.37
N LEU A 36 -12.52 -0.09 -19.64
CA LEU A 36 -11.95 0.51 -20.84
C LEU A 36 -10.72 1.33 -20.47
N PHE A 37 -9.69 1.24 -21.30
CA PHE A 37 -8.45 1.98 -21.14
C PHE A 37 -8.09 2.70 -22.43
N ASP A 38 -7.78 3.99 -22.31
CA ASP A 38 -7.12 4.75 -23.37
C ASP A 38 -5.60 4.50 -23.33
N CYS A 39 -5.07 3.89 -24.40
CA CYS A 39 -3.67 3.51 -24.47
C CYS A 39 -2.70 4.70 -24.56
N VAL A 40 -3.18 5.92 -24.88
CA VAL A 40 -2.33 7.12 -24.97
C VAL A 40 -2.39 7.99 -23.71
N ALA A 41 -3.17 7.59 -22.70
CA ALA A 41 -3.29 8.31 -21.44
C ALA A 41 -1.95 8.29 -20.67
N LYS A 42 -1.54 9.46 -20.16
CA LYS A 42 -0.28 9.60 -19.39
C LYS A 42 -0.28 8.79 -18.09
N ASP A 43 -1.46 8.50 -17.56
CA ASP A 43 -1.71 7.78 -16.32
C ASP A 43 -2.18 6.33 -16.56
N LEU A 44 -2.04 5.78 -17.78
CA LEU A 44 -2.45 4.41 -18.09
C LEU A 44 -1.86 3.36 -17.13
N GLU A 45 -0.55 3.43 -16.85
CA GLU A 45 0.12 2.50 -15.91
C GLU A 45 -0.51 2.56 -14.51
N ILE A 46 -0.87 3.76 -14.05
CA ILE A 46 -1.53 3.99 -12.78
C ILE A 46 -2.94 3.38 -12.79
N GLN A 47 -3.73 3.62 -13.84
CA GLN A 47 -5.10 3.10 -13.95
C GLN A 47 -5.12 1.56 -13.93
N ILE A 48 -4.24 0.91 -14.71
CA ILE A 48 -4.13 -0.55 -14.74
C ILE A 48 -3.74 -1.08 -13.35
N ALA A 49 -2.74 -0.47 -12.71
CA ALA A 49 -2.28 -0.89 -11.39
C ALA A 49 -3.40 -0.83 -10.34
N MET A 50 -4.21 0.23 -10.35
CA MET A 50 -5.35 0.39 -9.42
C MET A 50 -6.43 -0.68 -9.63
N ILE A 51 -6.82 -0.93 -10.88
CA ILE A 51 -7.86 -1.88 -11.21
C ILE A 51 -7.40 -3.30 -10.88
N PHE A 52 -6.16 -3.64 -11.19
CA PHE A 52 -5.60 -4.97 -10.89
C PHE A 52 -5.43 -5.20 -9.38
N ASP A 53 -5.27 -4.14 -8.58
CA ASP A 53 -5.22 -4.26 -7.12
C ASP A 53 -6.61 -4.50 -6.48
N GLN A 54 -7.72 -4.47 -7.23
CA GLN A 54 -9.02 -4.79 -6.64
C GLN A 54 -9.15 -6.28 -6.28
N GLN A 55 -9.70 -6.58 -5.11
CA GLN A 55 -9.81 -7.95 -4.57
C GLN A 55 -10.49 -8.93 -5.54
N SER A 56 -11.61 -8.51 -6.15
CA SER A 56 -12.37 -9.32 -7.11
C SER A 56 -11.59 -9.65 -8.38
N ILE A 57 -10.64 -8.81 -8.76
CA ILE A 57 -9.79 -8.98 -9.95
C ILE A 57 -8.54 -9.79 -9.60
N LEU A 58 -7.94 -9.51 -8.45
CA LEU A 58 -6.70 -10.11 -7.95
C LEU A 58 -6.73 -11.65 -7.99
N GLU A 59 -7.83 -12.28 -7.58
CA GLU A 59 -7.98 -13.75 -7.59
C GLU A 59 -7.88 -14.34 -9.01
N TYR A 60 -8.23 -13.57 -10.04
CA TYR A 60 -8.25 -14.05 -11.42
C TYR A 60 -7.08 -13.55 -12.26
N LEU A 61 -6.18 -12.73 -11.71
CA LEU A 61 -5.03 -12.18 -12.46
C LEU A 61 -4.10 -13.27 -13.01
N SER A 62 -4.04 -14.44 -12.38
CA SER A 62 -3.25 -15.58 -12.88
C SER A 62 -3.83 -16.22 -14.16
N LEU A 63 -5.07 -15.88 -14.54
CA LEU A 63 -5.72 -16.23 -15.80
C LEU A 63 -5.58 -15.14 -16.87
N TYR A 64 -4.84 -14.07 -16.59
CA TYR A 64 -4.66 -13.00 -17.55
C TYR A 64 -4.15 -13.54 -18.90
N GLU A 65 -4.82 -13.11 -19.97
CA GLU A 65 -4.50 -13.43 -21.35
C GLU A 65 -4.87 -12.22 -22.21
N MET A 66 -4.01 -11.88 -23.18
CA MET A 66 -4.29 -10.82 -24.14
C MET A 66 -4.92 -11.40 -25.40
N PHE A 67 -6.16 -10.98 -25.70
CA PHE A 67 -6.88 -11.35 -26.91
C PHE A 67 -6.73 -10.28 -27.97
N ILE A 68 -6.44 -10.68 -29.20
CA ILE A 68 -6.32 -9.76 -30.34
C ILE A 68 -7.49 -10.04 -31.29
N SER A 69 -8.37 -9.05 -31.43
CA SER A 69 -9.68 -9.21 -32.05
C SER A 69 -9.64 -9.29 -33.58
N SER A 70 -8.63 -8.70 -34.24
CA SER A 70 -8.56 -8.65 -35.70
C SER A 70 -7.13 -8.53 -36.23
N HIS A 71 -6.95 -8.91 -37.50
CA HIS A 71 -5.68 -8.75 -38.22
C HIS A 71 -5.28 -7.28 -38.42
N TYR A 72 -6.23 -6.34 -38.37
CA TYR A 72 -5.94 -4.90 -38.46
C TYR A 72 -5.01 -4.46 -37.32
N TYR A 73 -5.36 -4.82 -36.07
CA TYR A 73 -4.54 -4.44 -34.92
C TYR A 73 -3.16 -5.10 -34.94
N LEU A 74 -3.08 -6.37 -35.35
CA LEU A 74 -1.79 -7.05 -35.54
C LEU A 74 -0.91 -6.33 -36.57
N LYS A 75 -1.49 -5.83 -37.66
CA LYS A 75 -0.73 -5.21 -38.74
C LYS A 75 -0.23 -3.81 -38.40
N TYR A 76 -1.01 -3.02 -37.67
CA TYR A 76 -0.74 -1.59 -37.46
C TYR A 76 -0.31 -1.22 -36.03
N TYR A 77 -0.55 -2.10 -35.05
CA TYR A 77 -0.34 -1.80 -33.62
C TYR A 77 0.46 -2.89 -32.89
N GLU A 78 1.20 -3.76 -33.60
CA GLU A 78 1.98 -4.86 -33.00
C GLU A 78 2.89 -4.38 -31.86
N THR A 79 3.68 -3.33 -32.09
CA THR A 79 4.58 -2.78 -31.07
C THR A 79 3.82 -2.27 -29.84
N SER A 80 2.72 -1.53 -30.05
CA SER A 80 1.88 -1.02 -28.97
C SER A 80 1.23 -2.15 -28.16
N ILE A 81 0.75 -3.20 -28.84
CA ILE A 81 0.19 -4.40 -28.21
C ILE A 81 1.23 -5.10 -27.33
N LEU A 82 2.45 -5.29 -27.84
CA LEU A 82 3.52 -5.93 -27.09
C LEU A 82 3.88 -5.13 -25.83
N SER A 83 4.10 -3.81 -25.98
CA SER A 83 4.40 -2.93 -24.84
C SER A 83 3.27 -2.89 -23.81
N LEU A 84 2.02 -2.88 -24.26
CA LEU A 84 0.85 -2.91 -23.38
C LEU A 84 0.72 -4.25 -22.66
N ASN A 85 0.99 -5.37 -23.35
CA ASN A 85 0.97 -6.68 -22.72
C ASN A 85 2.03 -6.82 -21.64
N GLU A 86 3.24 -6.32 -21.90
CA GLU A 86 4.30 -6.25 -20.90
C GLU A 86 3.89 -5.41 -19.69
N LEU A 87 3.25 -4.25 -19.93
CA LEU A 87 2.70 -3.40 -18.87
C LEU A 87 1.66 -4.14 -18.02
N CYS A 88 0.69 -4.82 -18.63
CA CYS A 88 -0.32 -5.59 -17.90
C CYS A 88 0.29 -6.75 -17.10
N ILE A 89 1.23 -7.51 -17.68
CA ILE A 89 1.92 -8.61 -16.99
C ILE A 89 2.68 -8.07 -15.78
N LYS A 90 3.40 -6.96 -15.95
CA LYS A 90 4.15 -6.29 -14.88
C LYS A 90 3.20 -5.81 -13.77
N SER A 91 2.11 -5.13 -14.12
CA SER A 91 1.12 -4.65 -13.15
C SER A 91 0.44 -5.79 -12.40
N ALA A 92 0.09 -6.88 -13.09
CA ALA A 92 -0.49 -8.07 -12.46
C ALA A 92 0.51 -8.72 -11.50
N SER A 93 1.78 -8.83 -11.90
CA SER A 93 2.85 -9.36 -11.05
C SER A 93 3.04 -8.52 -9.79
N VAL A 94 2.96 -7.19 -9.91
CA VAL A 94 3.03 -6.26 -8.77
C VAL A 94 1.82 -6.45 -7.84
N ALA A 95 0.61 -6.52 -8.37
CA ALA A 95 -0.61 -6.73 -7.57
C ALA A 95 -0.56 -8.06 -6.80
N ILE A 96 -0.20 -9.16 -7.47
CA ILE A 96 -0.05 -10.49 -6.85
C ILE A 96 1.05 -10.48 -5.77
N ARG A 97 2.18 -9.81 -6.03
CA ARG A 97 3.26 -9.68 -5.03
C ARG A 97 2.79 -8.87 -3.83
N ASN A 98 2.13 -7.74 -4.05
CA ASN A 98 1.65 -6.85 -2.99
C ASN A 98 0.53 -7.48 -2.16
N ALA A 99 -0.23 -8.41 -2.72
CA ALA A 99 -1.19 -9.22 -1.97
C ALA A 99 -0.54 -10.09 -0.89
N ASP A 100 0.76 -10.37 -1.03
CA ASP A 100 1.54 -11.26 -0.16
C ASP A 100 0.81 -12.57 0.08
N ILE A 101 0.93 -13.52 -0.86
CA ILE A 101 0.25 -14.82 -0.77
C ILE A 101 0.48 -15.48 0.58
N THR A 102 1.64 -15.28 1.23
CA THR A 102 1.99 -15.86 2.54
C THR A 102 1.20 -15.28 3.72
N CYS A 103 0.51 -14.15 3.51
CA CYS A 103 -0.14 -13.30 4.50
C CYS A 103 0.79 -12.82 5.64
N PHE A 104 2.11 -12.97 5.49
CA PHE A 104 3.06 -12.69 6.57
C PHE A 104 2.98 -11.24 7.02
N LEU A 105 3.10 -10.30 6.08
CA LEU A 105 3.17 -8.87 6.43
C LEU A 105 1.82 -8.33 6.95
N PRO A 106 0.66 -8.60 6.33
CA PRO A 106 -0.64 -8.20 6.87
C PRO A 106 -0.93 -8.77 8.27
N LEU A 107 -0.64 -10.06 8.51
CA LEU A 107 -0.85 -10.68 9.83
C LEU A 107 0.09 -10.11 10.89
N LEU A 108 1.36 -9.86 10.53
CA LEU A 108 2.34 -9.25 11.41
C LEU A 108 1.90 -7.83 11.82
N THR A 109 1.60 -6.99 10.83
CA THR A 109 1.21 -5.59 11.05
C THR A 109 -0.13 -5.46 11.76
N HIS A 110 -1.09 -6.35 11.49
CA HIS A 110 -2.32 -6.45 12.29
C HIS A 110 -1.99 -6.72 13.77
N GLY A 111 -1.13 -7.70 14.06
CA GLY A 111 -0.70 -8.00 15.43
C GLY A 111 0.10 -6.88 16.11
N GLN A 112 0.83 -6.05 15.35
CA GLN A 112 1.54 -4.87 15.86
C GLN A 112 0.58 -3.73 16.17
N PHE A 113 -0.37 -3.46 15.27
CA PHE A 113 -1.49 -2.55 15.49
C PHE A 113 -2.20 -2.83 16.80
N LEU A 114 -2.61 -4.09 17.02
CA LEU A 114 -3.29 -4.51 18.25
C LEU A 114 -2.47 -4.20 19.52
N GLN A 115 -1.15 -4.42 19.47
CA GLN A 115 -0.25 -4.14 20.61
C GLN A 115 -0.05 -2.63 20.86
N ASN A 116 -0.17 -1.81 19.82
CA ASN A 116 0.10 -0.37 19.90
C ASN A 116 -1.11 0.45 20.36
N ILE A 117 -2.32 -0.12 20.34
CA ILE A 117 -3.55 0.58 20.74
C ILE A 117 -3.43 1.28 22.12
N PRO A 118 -2.95 0.64 23.20
CA PRO A 118 -2.81 1.32 24.49
C PRO A 118 -1.94 2.58 24.40
N SER A 119 -0.78 2.50 23.74
CA SER A 119 0.11 3.65 23.56
C SER A 119 -0.48 4.71 22.62
N MET A 120 -1.21 4.29 21.58
CA MET A 120 -1.94 5.21 20.70
C MET A 120 -2.94 6.03 21.49
N LEU A 121 -3.74 5.39 22.36
CA LEU A 121 -4.74 6.07 23.17
C LEU A 121 -4.14 7.07 24.19
N GLU A 122 -2.85 6.95 24.50
CA GLU A 122 -2.09 7.87 25.36
C GLU A 122 -1.30 8.93 24.56
N SER A 123 -1.17 8.75 23.25
CA SER A 123 -0.49 9.67 22.32
C SER A 123 -1.33 10.92 21.99
N ILE A 124 -0.73 11.85 21.25
CA ILE A 124 -1.40 13.06 20.77
C ILE A 124 -2.42 12.68 19.69
N PRO A 125 -3.72 13.00 19.85
CA PRO A 125 -4.72 12.73 18.82
C PRO A 125 -4.45 13.55 17.56
N PHE A 126 -4.49 12.90 16.39
CA PHE A 126 -4.29 13.58 15.11
C PHE A 126 -5.29 14.73 14.90
N GLN A 127 -6.54 14.59 15.36
CA GLN A 127 -7.53 15.66 15.25
C GLN A 127 -7.11 16.95 15.97
N ARG A 128 -6.29 16.86 17.04
CA ARG A 128 -5.74 18.05 17.71
C ARG A 128 -4.69 18.74 16.85
N ILE A 129 -3.80 17.96 16.23
CA ILE A 129 -2.82 18.50 15.26
C ILE A 129 -3.55 19.23 14.13
N LEU A 130 -4.60 18.61 13.57
CA LEU A 130 -5.42 19.25 12.53
C LEU A 130 -6.08 20.55 13.03
N SER A 131 -6.68 20.55 14.21
CA SER A 131 -7.36 21.75 14.72
C SER A 131 -6.40 22.92 14.96
N GLU A 132 -5.16 22.63 15.36
CA GLU A 132 -4.21 23.66 15.76
C GLU A 132 -3.32 24.12 14.59
N ARG A 133 -2.95 23.20 13.69
CA ARG A 133 -1.88 23.41 12.70
C ARG A 133 -2.34 23.39 11.24
N LYS A 134 -3.55 22.93 10.94
CA LYS A 134 -4.04 22.87 9.55
C LYS A 134 -4.17 24.26 8.92
N ASN A 135 -3.69 24.41 7.69
CA ASN A 135 -3.70 25.66 6.92
C ASN A 135 -3.01 26.85 7.64
N LYS A 136 -2.07 26.59 8.55
CA LYS A 136 -1.34 27.64 9.28
C LYS A 136 -0.05 28.07 8.60
N PHE A 137 0.44 27.26 7.66
CA PHE A 137 1.63 27.56 6.89
C PHE A 137 1.55 26.90 5.51
N GLU A 138 2.26 27.46 4.53
CA GLU A 138 2.10 27.08 3.12
C GLU A 138 3.20 26.14 2.62
N ASN A 139 4.40 26.23 3.19
CA ASN A 139 5.59 25.57 2.66
C ASN A 139 6.03 24.41 3.56
N ALA A 140 6.17 23.22 2.96
CA ALA A 140 6.74 22.05 3.57
C ALA A 140 7.93 21.53 2.77
N ILE A 141 8.92 20.99 3.47
CA ILE A 141 10.02 20.22 2.89
C ILE A 141 9.89 18.79 3.41
N VAL A 142 9.83 17.82 2.51
CA VAL A 142 9.89 16.39 2.84
C VAL A 142 11.30 15.89 2.56
N VAL A 143 11.93 15.33 3.58
CA VAL A 143 13.33 14.90 3.58
C VAL A 143 13.42 13.39 3.68
N SER A 144 14.05 12.77 2.69
CA SER A 144 14.28 11.31 2.60
C SER A 144 15.77 10.98 2.52
N ALA A 145 16.15 9.72 2.75
CA ALA A 145 17.53 9.30 2.99
C ALA A 145 18.35 8.99 1.71
N GLY A 146 17.85 9.34 0.53
CA GLY A 146 18.49 9.03 -0.73
C GLY A 146 19.84 9.75 -0.93
N PRO A 147 20.72 9.22 -1.80
CA PRO A 147 22.08 9.73 -2.05
C PRO A 147 22.21 11.24 -2.28
N SER A 148 21.21 11.90 -2.88
CA SER A 148 21.25 13.34 -3.16
C SER A 148 21.06 14.22 -1.92
N LEU A 149 20.71 13.68 -0.75
CA LEU A 149 20.42 14.46 0.45
C LEU A 149 21.65 15.25 0.94
N ALA A 150 22.84 14.64 0.99
CA ALA A 150 24.03 15.24 1.60
C ALA A 150 24.34 16.65 1.09
N LYS A 151 24.23 16.88 -0.22
CA LYS A 151 24.50 18.20 -0.83
C LYS A 151 23.45 19.27 -0.49
N GLN A 152 22.25 18.86 -0.05
CA GLN A 152 21.16 19.77 0.29
C GLN A 152 21.17 20.19 1.77
N LEU A 153 21.85 19.45 2.65
CA LEU A 153 21.85 19.71 4.10
C LEU A 153 22.31 21.13 4.50
N PRO A 154 23.40 21.69 3.94
CA PRO A 154 23.82 23.05 4.31
C PRO A 154 22.76 24.11 3.98
N LEU A 155 22.08 23.94 2.83
CA LEU A 155 21.02 24.84 2.42
C LEU A 155 19.74 24.63 3.25
N LEU A 156 19.41 23.39 3.59
CA LEU A 156 18.29 23.06 4.46
C LEU A 156 18.47 23.71 5.84
N LYS A 157 19.68 23.63 6.43
CA LYS A 157 20.00 24.30 7.70
C LYS A 157 19.77 25.81 7.65
N ALA A 158 20.14 26.45 6.54
CA ALA A 158 19.97 27.90 6.35
C ALA A 158 18.50 28.33 6.17
N TYR A 159 17.62 27.42 5.76
CA TYR A 159 16.20 27.71 5.48
C TYR A 159 15.22 26.99 6.43
N GLN A 160 15.70 26.30 7.47
CA GLN A 160 14.88 25.45 8.34
C GLN A 160 13.75 26.19 9.07
N ASP A 161 13.94 27.50 9.32
CA ASP A 161 12.94 28.36 9.96
C ASP A 161 11.90 28.89 8.97
N LYS A 162 12.01 28.58 7.67
CA LYS A 162 11.13 29.09 6.60
C LYS A 162 10.27 28.01 5.94
N ALA A 163 10.40 26.77 6.39
CA ALA A 163 9.60 25.63 5.93
C ALA A 163 9.31 24.68 7.09
N VAL A 164 8.15 24.03 7.07
CA VAL A 164 7.90 22.91 7.98
C VAL A 164 8.59 21.67 7.43
N ILE A 165 9.47 21.06 8.21
CA ILE A 165 10.30 19.93 7.82
C ILE A 165 9.63 18.64 8.27
N PHE A 166 9.29 17.80 7.29
CA PHE A 166 8.90 16.41 7.48
C PHE A 166 10.10 15.51 7.16
N CYS A 167 10.55 14.77 8.14
CA CYS A 167 11.68 13.85 8.02
C CYS A 167 11.15 12.42 7.98
N ALA A 168 11.46 11.67 6.92
CA ALA A 168 11.40 10.22 6.99
C ALA A 168 12.49 9.75 7.95
N ASP A 169 12.16 8.90 8.91
CA ASP A 169 13.05 8.38 9.95
C ASP A 169 14.48 8.03 9.51
N GLY A 170 14.66 7.41 8.35
CA GLY A 170 15.99 7.06 7.83
C GLY A 170 16.89 8.27 7.56
N ALA A 171 16.33 9.46 7.34
CA ALA A 171 17.08 10.70 7.17
C ALA A 171 17.39 11.41 8.50
N LEU A 172 16.84 10.95 9.62
CA LEU A 172 16.91 11.66 10.90
C LEU A 172 18.35 11.84 11.37
N SER A 173 19.16 10.78 11.35
CA SER A 173 20.56 10.87 11.82
C SER A 173 21.44 11.78 10.97
N MET A 174 21.08 12.01 9.70
CA MET A 174 21.79 12.95 8.83
C MET A 174 21.43 14.40 9.16
N LEU A 175 20.17 14.65 9.51
CA LEU A 175 19.71 15.96 9.98
C LEU A 175 20.33 16.31 11.34
N GLU A 176 20.35 15.36 12.27
CA GLU A 176 20.93 15.55 13.60
C GLU A 176 22.42 15.90 13.55
N LYS A 177 23.19 15.29 12.64
CA LYS A 177 24.62 15.58 12.45
C LYS A 177 24.90 17.01 11.97
N GLU A 178 23.91 17.64 11.34
CA GLU A 178 24.00 19.00 10.82
C GLU A 178 23.23 20.01 11.67
N ASP A 179 22.81 19.64 12.90
CA ASP A 179 21.99 20.45 13.80
C ASP A 179 20.68 20.96 13.16
N ILE A 180 20.04 20.13 12.34
CA ILE A 180 18.74 20.42 11.73
C ILE A 180 17.66 19.72 12.53
N VAL A 181 16.70 20.48 13.05
CA VAL A 181 15.60 19.93 13.85
C VAL A 181 14.34 19.80 12.99
N PRO A 182 13.88 18.59 12.67
CA PRO A 182 12.64 18.40 11.92
C PRO A 182 11.41 18.73 12.78
N ASP A 183 10.37 19.28 12.17
CA ASP A 183 9.09 19.54 12.85
C ASP A 183 8.29 18.25 13.05
N TYR A 184 8.37 17.34 12.07
CA TYR A 184 7.74 16.03 12.10
C TYR A 184 8.75 14.96 11.71
N VAL A 185 8.81 13.87 12.48
CA VAL A 185 9.53 12.65 12.10
C VAL A 185 8.50 11.56 11.86
N THR A 186 8.51 10.95 10.67
CA THR A 186 7.58 9.89 10.30
C THR A 186 8.24 8.53 10.35
N ASN A 187 7.49 7.51 10.78
CA ASN A 187 7.89 6.10 10.70
C ASN A 187 6.65 5.23 10.46
N LEU A 188 6.84 4.17 9.67
CA LEU A 188 5.86 3.10 9.48
C LEU A 188 6.50 1.70 9.46
N ASP A 189 7.78 1.61 9.84
CA ASP A 189 8.51 0.35 9.76
C ASP A 189 7.97 -0.68 10.75
N PHE A 190 7.64 -1.85 10.22
CA PHE A 190 7.22 -3.01 10.99
C PHE A 190 8.40 -3.79 11.59
N THR A 191 9.64 -3.33 11.39
CA THR A 191 10.86 -3.94 11.97
C THR A 191 11.44 -3.04 13.06
N ASP A 192 12.21 -3.61 13.98
CA ASP A 192 12.88 -2.85 15.04
C ASP A 192 14.19 -2.18 14.59
N LEU A 193 14.62 -2.38 13.34
CA LEU A 193 15.82 -1.72 12.79
C LEU A 193 15.75 -0.21 12.91
N ALA A 194 14.57 0.38 12.67
CA ALA A 194 14.35 1.82 12.79
C ALA A 194 14.56 2.36 14.21
N MET A 195 14.64 1.52 15.26
CA MET A 195 15.07 1.97 16.59
C MET A 195 16.43 2.67 16.56
N LYS A 196 17.31 2.32 15.62
CA LYS A 196 18.62 2.96 15.47
C LYS A 196 18.51 4.45 15.17
N PHE A 197 17.46 4.88 14.47
CA PHE A 197 17.23 6.29 14.15
C PHE A 197 16.73 7.10 15.35
N PHE A 198 16.10 6.46 16.34
CA PHE A 198 15.48 7.13 17.49
C PHE A 198 16.36 7.12 18.76
N GLN A 199 17.69 7.04 18.62
CA GLN A 199 18.60 6.99 19.77
C GLN A 199 18.72 8.33 20.51
N ASN A 200 18.68 9.46 19.80
CA ASN A 200 18.93 10.80 20.35
C ASN A 200 17.64 11.55 20.73
N LYS A 201 16.88 11.03 21.69
CA LYS A 201 15.56 11.57 22.08
C LYS A 201 15.57 13.04 22.52
N GLU A 202 16.69 13.53 23.03
CA GLU A 202 16.85 14.94 23.44
C GLU A 202 16.63 15.91 22.27
N ASN A 203 17.07 15.53 21.06
CA ASN A 203 16.92 16.35 19.85
C ASN A 203 15.48 16.36 19.31
N LEU A 204 14.64 15.43 19.77
CA LEU A 204 13.25 15.26 19.32
C LEU A 204 12.23 15.93 20.27
N LYS A 205 12.69 16.64 21.30
CA LYS A 205 11.81 17.28 22.29
C LYS A 205 10.86 18.32 21.70
N GLN A 206 11.20 18.88 20.55
CA GLN A 206 10.38 19.87 19.82
C GLN A 206 9.68 19.28 18.59
N SER A 207 10.04 18.07 18.18
CA SER A 207 9.46 17.37 17.04
C SER A 207 8.21 16.60 17.44
N ILE A 208 7.26 16.46 16.52
CA ILE A 208 6.21 15.43 16.63
C ILE A 208 6.68 14.17 15.94
N ILE A 209 6.69 13.05 16.67
CA ILE A 209 6.98 11.73 16.09
C ILE A 209 5.67 11.13 15.62
N ALA A 210 5.43 11.18 14.32
CA ALA A 210 4.26 10.62 13.67
C ALA A 210 4.52 9.15 13.32
N LEU A 211 3.81 8.24 13.98
CA LEU A 211 3.92 6.80 13.78
C LEU A 211 2.65 6.27 13.12
N GLU A 212 2.81 5.36 12.18
CA GLU A 212 1.70 4.54 11.71
C GLU A 212 1.31 3.51 12.77
N CYS A 213 0.02 3.13 12.84
CA CYS A 213 -0.48 2.30 13.93
C CYS A 213 0.16 0.90 14.03
N ALA A 214 0.72 0.36 12.95
CA ALA A 214 1.46 -0.89 12.91
C ALA A 214 3.00 -0.72 12.95
N THR A 215 3.53 0.49 13.22
CA THR A 215 4.96 0.68 13.55
C THR A 215 5.41 -0.35 14.59
N HIS A 216 6.64 -0.86 14.46
CA HIS A 216 7.14 -1.90 15.34
C HIS A 216 6.98 -1.55 16.84
N PRO A 217 6.36 -2.41 17.67
CA PRO A 217 6.01 -2.08 19.05
C PRO A 217 7.19 -1.66 19.93
N ASN A 218 8.42 -2.10 19.64
CA ASN A 218 9.60 -1.67 20.40
C ASN A 218 9.91 -0.18 20.19
N ILE A 219 9.66 0.37 19.00
CA ILE A 219 9.83 1.80 18.72
C ILE A 219 8.81 2.57 19.57
N VAL A 220 7.53 2.20 19.47
CA VAL A 220 6.43 2.81 20.23
C VAL A 220 6.70 2.79 21.73
N ARG A 221 7.10 1.64 22.28
CA ARG A 221 7.43 1.48 23.71
C ARG A 221 8.65 2.31 24.11
N SER A 222 9.68 2.36 23.25
CA SER A 222 10.90 3.12 23.54
C SER A 222 10.59 4.62 23.66
N LEU A 223 9.69 5.14 22.84
CA LEU A 223 9.28 6.53 22.83
C LEU A 223 8.27 6.87 23.94
N LYS A 224 7.68 5.86 24.59
CA LYS A 224 6.71 6.02 25.70
C LYS A 224 5.54 6.96 25.38
N ALA A 225 5.17 7.05 24.10
CA ALA A 225 4.21 8.02 23.58
C ALA A 225 4.56 9.50 23.82
N GLU A 226 5.78 9.82 24.28
CA GLU A 226 6.24 11.20 24.46
C GLU A 226 6.39 11.86 23.08
N ASN A 227 5.72 13.00 22.88
CA ASN A 227 5.66 13.73 21.61
C ASN A 227 5.17 12.90 20.41
N CYS A 228 4.54 11.75 20.66
CA CYS A 228 4.09 10.85 19.60
C CYS A 228 2.67 11.20 19.16
N MET A 229 2.42 11.02 17.88
CA MET A 229 1.09 10.91 17.30
C MET A 229 1.03 9.58 16.56
N ILE A 230 0.22 8.65 17.04
CA ILE A 230 0.02 7.36 16.37
C ILE A 230 -1.28 7.43 15.57
N VAL A 231 -1.19 7.28 14.24
CA VAL A 231 -2.32 7.46 13.31
C VAL A 231 -2.76 6.13 12.72
N LEU A 232 -4.06 6.01 12.46
CA LEU A 232 -4.62 4.82 11.80
C LEU A 232 -4.50 4.97 10.28
N ARG A 233 -4.33 3.84 9.59
CA ARG A 233 -4.38 3.86 8.12
C ARG A 233 -5.81 4.05 7.64
N ASN A 234 -5.97 4.70 6.51
CA ASN A 234 -7.27 4.90 5.87
C ASN A 234 -7.76 3.63 5.16
N LYS A 235 -8.06 2.58 5.94
CA LYS A 235 -8.58 1.30 5.47
C LYS A 235 -9.77 0.85 6.32
N ALA A 236 -10.65 0.05 5.73
CA ALA A 236 -11.85 -0.48 6.39
C ALA A 236 -11.54 -1.18 7.72
N LEU A 237 -10.45 -1.97 7.76
CA LEU A 237 -9.94 -2.64 8.96
C LEU A 237 -9.82 -1.70 10.17
N TYR A 238 -9.31 -0.49 9.98
CA TYR A 238 -9.06 0.43 11.09
C TYR A 238 -10.27 1.33 11.37
N GLN A 239 -11.03 1.68 10.32
CA GLN A 239 -12.23 2.51 10.44
C GLN A 239 -13.31 1.85 11.30
N ARG A 240 -13.42 0.52 11.23
CA ARG A 240 -14.42 -0.23 12.00
C ARG A 240 -14.33 -0.06 13.52
N PHE A 241 -13.20 0.37 14.05
CA PHE A 241 -13.00 0.61 15.48
C PHE A 241 -13.46 2.00 15.96
N ASN A 242 -13.82 2.91 15.04
CA ASN A 242 -14.35 4.25 15.33
C ASN A 242 -13.45 5.10 16.26
N LEU A 243 -12.13 5.00 16.11
CA LEU A 243 -11.12 5.73 16.88
C LEU A 243 -10.82 7.10 16.24
N ASN A 244 -11.89 7.85 15.93
CA ASN A 244 -11.87 9.04 15.07
C ASN A 244 -10.96 10.18 15.57
N ASP A 245 -10.69 10.24 16.88
CA ASP A 245 -9.75 11.22 17.48
C ASP A 245 -8.33 11.08 16.92
N PHE A 246 -7.91 9.86 16.57
CA PHE A 246 -6.59 9.54 16.02
C PHE A 246 -6.55 9.59 14.50
N GLY A 247 -7.72 9.74 13.87
CA GLY A 247 -7.94 9.94 12.44
C GLY A 247 -7.38 8.84 11.55
N TYR A 248 -7.59 9.01 10.25
CA TYR A 248 -7.30 8.02 9.22
C TYR A 248 -6.53 8.69 8.09
N ILE A 249 -5.30 8.26 7.85
CA ILE A 249 -4.41 8.80 6.82
C ILE A 249 -4.01 7.68 5.88
N ASP A 250 -3.91 7.96 4.58
CA ASP A 250 -3.21 7.06 3.68
C ASP A 250 -1.71 7.11 3.97
N THR A 251 -1.22 6.21 4.82
CA THR A 251 0.19 6.18 5.19
C THR A 251 1.08 5.59 4.09
N GLY A 252 0.49 5.07 3.00
CA GLY A 252 1.22 4.43 1.91
C GLY A 252 1.94 3.14 2.30
N THR A 253 2.99 2.80 1.55
CA THR A 253 3.81 1.59 1.77
C THR A 253 5.28 1.88 2.08
N HIS A 254 5.66 3.15 2.19
CA HIS A 254 7.03 3.57 2.53
C HIS A 254 6.98 4.88 3.34
N VAL A 255 7.96 5.10 4.22
CA VAL A 255 7.92 6.16 5.24
C VAL A 255 7.70 7.54 4.65
N SER A 256 8.36 7.86 3.54
CA SER A 256 8.19 9.18 2.92
C SER A 256 6.80 9.41 2.33
N HIS A 257 6.07 8.37 1.90
CA HIS A 257 4.67 8.51 1.49
C HIS A 257 3.83 9.11 2.62
N PHE A 258 4.03 8.59 3.84
CA PHE A 258 3.34 9.09 5.03
C PHE A 258 3.68 10.56 5.31
N SER A 259 4.92 11.00 5.07
CA SER A 259 5.28 12.42 5.16
C SER A 259 4.47 13.29 4.19
N TYR A 260 4.33 12.88 2.93
CA TYR A 260 3.55 13.63 1.94
C TYR A 260 2.06 13.70 2.29
N THR A 261 1.46 12.58 2.71
CA THR A 261 0.04 12.55 3.05
C THR A 261 -0.27 13.29 4.35
N LEU A 262 0.65 13.28 5.31
CA LEU A 262 0.54 14.11 6.51
C LEU A 262 0.63 15.61 6.16
N ALA A 263 1.57 16.00 5.30
CA ALA A 263 1.67 17.39 4.82
C ALA A 263 0.39 17.82 4.08
N LEU A 264 -0.16 16.99 3.21
CA LEU A 264 -1.43 17.25 2.53
C LEU A 264 -2.59 17.41 3.53
N ALA A 265 -2.66 16.55 4.55
CA ALA A 265 -3.72 16.61 5.55
C ALA A 265 -3.66 17.90 6.40
N LEU A 266 -2.45 18.40 6.65
CA LEU A 266 -2.19 19.68 7.31
C LEU A 266 -2.37 20.89 6.37
N GLY A 267 -2.62 20.68 5.08
CA GLY A 267 -3.03 21.72 4.15
C GLY A 267 -1.88 22.55 3.56
N PHE A 268 -0.66 22.02 3.56
CA PHE A 268 0.47 22.66 2.86
C PHE A 268 0.19 22.80 1.37
N LYS A 269 0.65 23.91 0.78
CA LYS A 269 0.41 24.30 -0.60
C LYS A 269 1.60 24.08 -1.51
N ASN A 270 2.80 24.22 -0.96
CA ASN A 270 4.06 23.92 -1.64
C ASN A 270 4.77 22.82 -0.88
N ILE A 271 4.97 21.67 -1.51
CA ILE A 271 5.64 20.52 -0.90
C ILE A 271 6.90 20.22 -1.72
N ILE A 272 8.06 20.47 -1.12
CA ILE A 272 9.38 20.34 -1.75
C ILE A 272 10.01 19.01 -1.33
N MET A 273 10.48 18.23 -2.30
CA MET A 273 11.06 16.90 -2.10
C MET A 273 12.58 16.99 -2.18
N ILE A 274 13.30 16.54 -1.14
CA ILE A 274 14.76 16.39 -1.16
C ILE A 274 15.19 15.01 -0.64
N GLY A 275 16.24 14.44 -1.23
CA GLY A 275 16.71 13.08 -0.89
C GLY A 275 15.71 11.96 -1.23
N GLN A 276 14.65 12.23 -1.99
CA GLN A 276 13.72 11.22 -2.51
C GLN A 276 14.21 10.71 -3.87
N ASP A 277 15.36 10.06 -3.91
CA ASP A 277 15.99 9.71 -5.18
C ASP A 277 15.33 8.52 -5.87
N LEU A 278 14.95 7.49 -5.10
CA LEU A 278 14.39 6.23 -5.64
C LEU A 278 15.31 5.62 -6.72
N ALA A 279 16.60 5.86 -6.61
CA ALA A 279 17.64 5.45 -7.55
C ALA A 279 18.99 5.38 -6.84
N PHE A 280 19.90 4.58 -7.40
CA PHE A 280 21.30 4.56 -7.00
C PHE A 280 22.03 5.78 -7.58
N ASP A 281 23.06 6.26 -6.90
CA ASP A 281 23.99 7.23 -7.49
C ASP A 281 25.00 6.56 -8.44
N GLU A 282 25.90 7.37 -9.03
CA GLU A 282 26.93 6.90 -9.97
C GLU A 282 27.93 5.92 -9.33
N GLU A 283 28.12 5.95 -8.01
CA GLU A 283 29.00 5.06 -7.24
C GLU A 283 28.28 3.78 -6.78
N GLY A 284 26.98 3.69 -7.07
CA GLY A 284 26.09 2.59 -6.70
C GLY A 284 25.62 2.64 -5.25
N ASN A 285 25.68 3.80 -4.58
CA ASN A 285 25.15 3.98 -3.23
C ASN A 285 23.61 4.03 -3.27
N SER A 286 22.98 3.42 -2.27
CA SER A 286 21.53 3.40 -2.11
C SER A 286 21.02 4.50 -1.17
N HIS A 287 21.88 4.99 -0.29
CA HIS A 287 21.55 5.99 0.72
C HIS A 287 22.65 7.05 0.80
N SER A 288 22.30 8.25 1.28
CA SER A 288 23.27 9.33 1.41
C SER A 288 24.26 9.11 2.54
N LYS A 289 25.41 9.78 2.43
CA LYS A 289 26.45 9.83 3.45
C LYS A 289 25.87 10.17 4.82
N GLY A 290 26.26 9.39 5.82
CA GLY A 290 25.81 9.54 7.20
C GLY A 290 24.58 8.72 7.57
N PHE A 291 23.98 7.94 6.65
CA PHE A 291 22.95 6.97 6.98
C PHE A 291 23.46 5.89 7.96
N ASP A 292 22.67 5.56 8.98
CA ASP A 292 23.14 4.71 10.08
C ASP A 292 23.46 3.27 9.67
N PHE A 293 22.90 2.77 8.58
CA PHE A 293 23.22 1.43 8.06
C PHE A 293 24.27 1.44 6.92
N GLY A 294 24.89 2.59 6.66
CA GLY A 294 25.89 2.77 5.60
C GLY A 294 25.28 3.09 4.24
N GLU A 295 26.06 3.76 3.39
CA GLU A 295 25.62 4.27 2.07
C GLU A 295 25.20 3.16 1.09
N LYS A 296 25.76 1.95 1.28
CA LYS A 296 25.37 0.72 0.57
C LYS A 296 24.65 -0.21 1.54
N PHE A 297 23.34 -0.06 1.62
CA PHE A 297 22.51 -0.97 2.40
C PHE A 297 22.49 -2.36 1.74
N SER A 298 22.99 -3.38 2.44
CA SER A 298 23.21 -4.73 1.90
C SER A 298 21.94 -5.41 1.38
N GLY A 299 20.76 -4.99 1.84
CA GLY A 299 19.47 -5.47 1.34
C GLY A 299 19.20 -5.09 -0.13
N GLU A 300 19.85 -4.03 -0.65
CA GLU A 300 19.58 -3.50 -1.99
C GLU A 300 20.55 -4.00 -3.07
N GLU A 301 21.68 -4.61 -2.69
CA GLU A 301 22.72 -5.00 -3.65
C GLU A 301 22.32 -6.20 -4.51
N ASN A 302 21.48 -7.10 -3.96
CA ASN A 302 21.10 -8.37 -4.59
C ASN A 302 19.73 -8.30 -5.32
N ILE A 303 19.15 -7.11 -5.46
CA ILE A 303 17.85 -6.94 -6.12
C ILE A 303 18.08 -6.64 -7.60
N ASP A 304 17.28 -7.26 -8.47
CA ASP A 304 17.27 -6.98 -9.89
C ASP A 304 17.03 -5.48 -10.15
N LYS A 305 17.94 -4.91 -10.93
CA LYS A 305 17.96 -3.49 -11.25
C LYS A 305 17.32 -3.23 -12.59
N LEU A 306 16.65 -2.09 -12.71
CA LEU A 306 16.08 -1.57 -13.95
C LEU A 306 16.45 -0.11 -14.13
N LYS A 307 16.33 0.37 -15.37
CA LYS A 307 16.54 1.77 -15.69
C LYS A 307 15.22 2.52 -15.75
N VAL A 308 15.23 3.75 -15.25
CA VAL A 308 14.12 4.69 -15.34
C VAL A 308 14.63 6.07 -15.75
N THR A 309 13.77 6.92 -16.28
CA THR A 309 14.14 8.28 -16.67
C THR A 309 14.71 9.06 -15.48
N ALA A 310 15.84 9.72 -15.70
CA ALA A 310 16.49 10.56 -14.69
C ALA A 310 15.80 11.92 -14.52
N TYR A 311 16.02 12.56 -13.36
CA TYR A 311 15.67 13.95 -13.09
C TYR A 311 15.96 14.88 -14.28
N ALA A 312 15.10 15.87 -14.53
CA ALA A 312 15.11 16.78 -15.68
C ALA A 312 14.86 16.10 -17.04
N GLY A 313 14.52 14.81 -17.06
CA GLY A 313 14.29 14.05 -18.30
C GLY A 313 15.58 13.80 -19.09
N LYS A 314 16.74 13.90 -18.44
CA LYS A 314 18.05 13.82 -19.09
C LYS A 314 18.75 12.52 -18.76
N GLY A 315 18.57 11.52 -19.62
CA GLY A 315 19.18 10.20 -19.47
C GLY A 315 18.38 9.27 -18.55
N GLU A 316 19.07 8.27 -18.00
CA GLU A 316 18.48 7.21 -17.19
C GLU A 316 19.28 7.03 -15.91
N VAL A 317 18.59 6.66 -14.82
CA VAL A 317 19.19 6.23 -13.56
C VAL A 317 18.82 4.78 -13.27
N LEU A 318 19.67 4.13 -12.48
CA LEU A 318 19.46 2.76 -12.05
C LEU A 318 18.58 2.74 -10.79
N THR A 319 17.55 1.91 -10.78
CA THR A 319 16.66 1.69 -9.64
C THR A 319 16.37 0.18 -9.53
N HIS A 320 15.56 -0.23 -8.56
CA HIS A 320 15.05 -1.61 -8.47
C HIS A 320 13.52 -1.60 -8.39
N ILE A 321 12.92 -2.79 -8.51
CA ILE A 321 11.47 -2.93 -8.71
C ILE A 321 10.64 -2.29 -7.58
N THR A 322 11.12 -2.34 -6.34
CA THR A 322 10.41 -1.79 -5.17
C THR A 322 10.45 -0.27 -5.15
N TRP A 323 11.58 0.37 -5.43
CA TRP A 323 11.65 1.84 -5.52
C TRP A 323 10.88 2.37 -6.72
N ASN A 324 10.86 1.66 -7.84
CA ASN A 324 10.00 2.06 -8.95
C ASN A 324 8.51 1.94 -8.61
N ASP A 325 8.10 0.94 -7.81
CA ASP A 325 6.75 0.86 -7.25
C ASP A 325 6.44 2.05 -6.32
N TYR A 326 7.38 2.46 -5.47
CA TYR A 326 7.25 3.68 -4.65
C TYR A 326 7.11 4.94 -5.50
N ARG A 327 7.88 5.04 -6.59
CA ARG A 327 7.79 6.15 -7.56
C ARG A 327 6.39 6.26 -8.13
N ILE A 328 5.85 5.16 -8.66
CA ILE A 328 4.50 5.11 -9.25
C ILE A 328 3.43 5.49 -8.20
N LYS A 329 3.56 5.00 -6.96
CA LYS A 329 2.63 5.35 -5.86
C LYS A 329 2.69 6.82 -5.49
N LEU A 330 3.87 7.45 -5.49
CA LEU A 330 4.00 8.90 -5.30
C LEU A 330 3.41 9.69 -6.47
N GLU A 331 3.67 9.26 -7.71
CA GLU A 331 3.08 9.88 -8.90
C GLU A 331 1.55 9.87 -8.85
N TYR A 332 0.96 8.74 -8.44
CA TYR A 332 -0.48 8.65 -8.21
C TYR A 332 -0.95 9.61 -7.10
N LEU A 333 -0.26 9.62 -5.96
CA LEU A 333 -0.59 10.52 -4.85
C LEU A 333 -0.58 11.98 -5.32
N PHE A 334 0.41 12.38 -6.12
CA PHE A 334 0.53 13.75 -6.60
C PHE A 334 -0.51 14.09 -7.66
N ALA A 335 -0.77 13.19 -8.60
CA ALA A 335 -1.83 13.34 -9.60
C ALA A 335 -3.21 13.55 -8.95
N CYS A 336 -3.54 12.79 -7.90
CA CYS A 336 -4.82 12.93 -7.20
C CYS A 336 -4.94 14.18 -6.30
N ASN A 337 -3.84 14.92 -6.11
CA ASN A 337 -3.79 16.06 -5.18
C ASN A 337 -3.24 17.34 -5.82
N ASP A 338 -3.17 17.40 -7.15
CA ASP A 338 -2.69 18.55 -7.94
C ASP A 338 -3.49 19.84 -7.68
N GLN A 339 -4.78 19.72 -7.37
CA GLN A 339 -5.64 20.84 -6.98
C GLN A 339 -5.41 21.30 -5.53
N LYS A 340 -4.81 20.46 -4.68
CA LYS A 340 -4.63 20.76 -3.24
C LYS A 340 -3.27 21.38 -2.94
N ALA A 341 -2.22 20.91 -3.61
CA ALA A 341 -0.84 21.32 -3.42
C ALA A 341 -0.03 21.18 -4.72
N LYS A 342 1.02 22.01 -4.83
CA LYS A 342 2.08 21.84 -5.82
C LYS A 342 3.22 21.03 -5.20
N PHE A 343 3.70 20.05 -5.96
CA PHE A 343 4.82 19.19 -5.58
C PHE A 343 6.05 19.58 -6.40
N TYR A 344 7.16 19.84 -5.72
CA TYR A 344 8.41 20.21 -6.34
C TYR A 344 9.43 19.11 -6.13
N ASN A 345 9.86 18.47 -7.22
CA ASN A 345 10.95 17.54 -7.18
C ASN A 345 12.28 18.33 -7.20
N ALA A 346 13.01 18.31 -6.10
CA ALA A 346 14.34 18.92 -5.97
C ALA A 346 15.44 17.88 -5.71
N THR A 347 15.23 16.64 -6.16
CA THR A 347 16.16 15.51 -6.01
C THR A 347 17.11 15.41 -7.21
N GLU A 348 17.97 16.41 -7.36
CA GLU A 348 18.97 16.44 -8.43
C GLU A 348 19.86 15.19 -8.38
N GLY A 349 19.67 14.23 -9.29
CA GLY A 349 20.39 12.95 -9.32
C GLY A 349 19.52 11.71 -9.07
N GLY A 350 18.25 11.89 -8.72
CA GLY A 350 17.27 10.80 -8.57
C GLY A 350 16.52 10.46 -9.86
N ALA A 351 15.54 9.57 -9.71
CA ALA A 351 14.56 9.25 -10.74
C ALA A 351 13.61 10.45 -10.99
N ARG A 352 13.16 10.60 -12.23
CA ARG A 352 12.08 11.54 -12.57
C ARG A 352 10.78 11.05 -11.92
N ILE A 353 10.12 11.94 -11.21
CA ILE A 353 8.81 11.69 -10.60
C ILE A 353 7.78 12.55 -11.32
N ASN A 354 6.86 11.92 -12.07
CA ASN A 354 5.78 12.61 -12.78
C ASN A 354 4.84 13.36 -11.83
N PHE A 355 4.06 14.30 -12.38
CA PHE A 355 3.13 15.15 -11.63
C PHE A 355 3.80 16.05 -10.59
N THR A 356 5.10 16.33 -10.78
CA THR A 356 5.88 17.31 -10.00
C THR A 356 6.46 18.38 -10.92
N GLU A 357 6.78 19.55 -10.37
CA GLU A 357 7.61 20.56 -11.01
C GLU A 357 9.08 20.31 -10.62
N GLU A 358 9.99 20.21 -11.58
CA GLU A 358 11.41 20.00 -11.33
C GLU A 358 12.12 21.35 -11.20
N LEU A 359 12.62 21.66 -10.00
CA LEU A 359 13.40 22.84 -9.68
C LEU A 359 14.57 22.45 -8.78
N SER A 360 15.73 23.11 -8.92
CA SER A 360 16.81 22.90 -7.96
C SER A 360 16.35 23.29 -6.55
N PHE A 361 16.91 22.65 -5.51
CA PHE A 361 16.51 22.97 -4.13
C PHE A 361 16.76 24.45 -3.80
N LYS A 362 17.85 25.02 -4.35
CA LYS A 362 18.15 26.45 -4.27
C LYS A 362 17.03 27.32 -4.85
N GLU A 363 16.54 27.01 -6.04
CA GLU A 363 15.44 27.76 -6.64
C GLU A 363 14.14 27.65 -5.83
N CYS A 364 13.83 26.47 -5.29
CA CYS A 364 12.70 26.29 -4.38
C CYS A 364 12.82 27.20 -3.15
N CYS A 365 14.00 27.20 -2.52
CA CYS A 365 14.29 28.05 -1.36
C CYS A 365 14.12 29.55 -1.68
N GLU A 366 14.73 30.01 -2.77
CA GLU A 366 14.71 31.43 -3.16
C GLU A 366 13.32 31.91 -3.62
N LYS A 367 12.56 31.06 -4.34
CA LYS A 367 11.25 31.44 -4.89
C LYS A 367 10.11 31.28 -3.88
N LEU A 368 10.14 30.27 -3.02
CA LEU A 368 9.00 29.86 -2.19
C LEU A 368 9.18 30.20 -0.70
N LEU A 369 10.39 30.08 -0.16
CA LEU A 369 10.64 30.14 1.29
C LEU A 369 10.98 31.56 1.75
N THR A 370 9.98 32.44 1.68
CA THR A 370 10.12 33.88 1.97
C THR A 370 9.66 34.30 3.38
N LYS A 371 8.90 33.46 4.06
CA LYS A 371 8.32 33.73 5.40
C LYS A 371 8.85 32.74 6.43
N GLU A 372 9.00 33.19 7.67
CA GLU A 372 9.30 32.30 8.79
C GLU A 372 8.07 31.45 9.17
N LYS A 373 8.33 30.20 9.56
CA LYS A 373 7.32 29.25 9.99
C LYS A 373 6.80 29.63 11.38
N PRO A 374 5.51 29.43 11.67
CA PRO A 374 4.97 29.63 13.00
C PRO A 374 5.55 28.62 13.99
N GLN A 375 5.78 29.06 15.22
CA GLN A 375 6.11 28.16 16.34
C GLN A 375 4.82 27.59 16.95
N PHE A 376 4.78 26.28 17.15
CA PHE A 376 3.65 25.61 17.78
C PHE A 376 4.09 24.92 19.07
N GLU A 377 3.26 25.04 20.10
CA GLU A 377 3.37 24.17 21.26
C GLU A 377 2.98 22.72 20.90
N LEU A 378 3.42 21.78 21.73
CA LEU A 378 3.05 20.38 21.61
C LEU A 378 1.60 20.19 22.09
N PRO A 379 0.70 19.63 21.25
CA PRO A 379 -0.67 19.45 21.67
C PRO A 379 -0.79 18.39 22.76
N LYS A 380 -1.77 18.55 23.65
CA LYS A 380 -1.98 17.61 24.76
C LYS A 380 -2.54 16.27 24.26
N SER A 381 -2.34 15.18 25.01
CA SER A 381 -3.03 13.91 24.81
C SER A 381 -4.47 13.91 25.38
N LEU A 382 -5.21 12.82 25.17
CA LEU A 382 -6.53 12.63 25.79
C LEU A 382 -6.41 12.51 27.32
N THR A 383 -7.51 12.75 28.03
CA THR A 383 -7.57 12.46 29.47
C THR A 383 -7.58 10.94 29.68
N LYS A 384 -6.97 10.47 30.76
CA LYS A 384 -6.89 9.03 31.08
C LYS A 384 -8.25 8.33 31.05
N ASN A 385 -9.29 8.95 31.64
CA ASN A 385 -10.66 8.44 31.61
C ASN A 385 -11.21 8.25 30.17
N ARG A 386 -10.93 9.20 29.26
CA ARG A 386 -11.36 9.06 27.86
C ARG A 386 -10.61 7.94 27.15
N SER A 387 -9.30 7.85 27.34
CA SER A 387 -8.47 6.76 26.80
C SER A 387 -8.94 5.39 27.29
N ASP A 388 -9.19 5.24 28.60
CA ASP A 388 -9.64 3.98 29.18
C ASP A 388 -11.03 3.56 28.64
N LYS A 389 -11.96 4.51 28.43
CA LYS A 389 -13.26 4.23 27.79
C LYS A 389 -13.13 3.74 26.35
N LEU A 390 -12.21 4.34 25.57
CA LEU A 390 -11.94 3.89 24.20
C LEU A 390 -11.32 2.49 24.19
N LEU A 391 -10.42 2.20 25.13
CA LEU A 391 -9.81 0.88 25.27
C LEU A 391 -10.82 -0.21 25.58
N VAL A 392 -11.80 0.05 26.47
CA VAL A 392 -12.87 -0.92 26.76
C VAL A 392 -13.69 -1.23 25.51
N LYS A 393 -14.13 -0.21 24.76
CA LYS A 393 -14.87 -0.41 23.50
C LYS A 393 -14.06 -1.16 22.45
N PHE A 394 -12.76 -0.88 22.37
CA PHE A 394 -11.86 -1.60 21.49
C PHE A 394 -11.82 -3.09 21.85
N LYS A 395 -11.62 -3.41 23.13
CA LYS A 395 -11.61 -4.79 23.64
C LYS A 395 -12.91 -5.55 23.40
N GLU A 396 -14.06 -4.89 23.57
CA GLU A 396 -15.37 -5.48 23.23
C GLU A 396 -15.47 -5.87 21.75
N LYS A 397 -14.91 -5.05 20.84
CA LYS A 397 -14.89 -5.39 19.40
C LYS A 397 -13.93 -6.55 19.11
N ILE A 398 -12.76 -6.57 19.74
CA ILE A 398 -11.81 -7.69 19.60
C ILE A 398 -12.41 -9.01 20.10
N GLN A 399 -13.20 -9.00 21.17
CA GLN A 399 -13.89 -10.20 21.64
C GLN A 399 -14.88 -10.73 20.59
N LYS A 400 -15.65 -9.85 19.93
CA LYS A 400 -16.55 -10.25 18.82
C LYS A 400 -15.76 -10.81 17.63
N ASP A 401 -14.63 -10.20 17.30
CA ASP A 401 -13.75 -10.69 16.24
C ASP A 401 -13.20 -12.10 16.57
N GLN A 402 -12.91 -12.39 17.83
CA GLN A 402 -12.51 -13.74 18.28
C GLN A 402 -13.63 -14.76 18.10
N GLU A 403 -14.86 -14.42 18.47
CA GLU A 403 -16.04 -15.27 18.29
C GLU A 403 -16.30 -15.55 16.81
N ASN A 404 -16.24 -14.52 15.96
CA ASN A 404 -16.40 -14.64 14.50
C ASN A 404 -15.30 -15.52 13.88
N ALA A 405 -14.03 -15.29 14.24
CA ALA A 405 -12.93 -16.10 13.75
C ALA A 405 -13.09 -17.58 14.10
N LYS A 406 -13.53 -17.88 15.34
CA LYS A 406 -13.81 -19.24 15.77
C LYS A 406 -14.93 -19.89 14.95
N ARG A 407 -16.03 -19.18 14.70
CA ARG A 407 -17.13 -19.66 13.86
C ARG A 407 -16.63 -20.07 12.47
N PHE A 408 -15.86 -19.20 11.80
CA PHE A 408 -15.32 -19.52 10.48
C PHE A 408 -14.30 -20.66 10.48
N LEU A 409 -13.52 -20.81 11.55
CA LEU A 409 -12.64 -21.97 11.71
C LEU A 409 -13.44 -23.26 11.82
N ASP A 410 -14.51 -23.28 12.62
CA ASP A 410 -15.37 -24.44 12.78
C ASP A 410 -16.04 -24.82 11.44
N ASP A 411 -16.57 -23.83 10.70
CA ASP A 411 -17.17 -24.02 9.37
C ASP A 411 -16.15 -24.53 8.34
N ALA A 412 -14.94 -23.95 8.33
CA ALA A 412 -13.86 -24.37 7.43
C ALA A 412 -13.40 -25.80 7.74
N LEU A 413 -13.29 -26.17 9.02
CA LEU A 413 -12.93 -27.53 9.45
C LEU A 413 -14.01 -28.55 9.07
N ALA A 414 -15.29 -28.19 9.20
CA ALA A 414 -16.40 -29.04 8.77
C ALA A 414 -16.36 -29.27 7.25
N LEU A 415 -16.17 -28.21 6.46
CA LEU A 415 -16.04 -28.32 5.00
C LEU A 415 -14.82 -29.16 4.63
N LYS A 416 -13.66 -28.93 5.27
CA LYS A 416 -12.44 -29.71 5.07
C LYS A 416 -12.70 -31.21 5.24
N GLN A 417 -13.36 -31.62 6.32
CA GLN A 417 -13.69 -33.03 6.55
C GLN A 417 -14.57 -33.63 5.44
N ILE A 418 -15.55 -32.87 4.93
CA ILE A 418 -16.38 -33.29 3.81
C ILE A 418 -15.50 -33.53 2.56
N LEU A 419 -14.61 -32.59 2.25
CA LEU A 419 -13.75 -32.71 1.07
C LEU A 419 -12.74 -33.87 1.20
N GLU A 420 -12.13 -34.07 2.36
CA GLU A 420 -11.21 -35.20 2.62
C GLU A 420 -11.91 -36.56 2.46
N ASN A 421 -13.16 -36.67 2.93
CA ASN A 421 -13.97 -37.88 2.77
C ASN A 421 -14.28 -38.20 1.31
N ILE A 422 -14.36 -37.19 0.45
CA ILE A 422 -14.55 -37.35 -1.00
C ILE A 422 -13.23 -37.74 -1.67
N LEU A 423 -12.14 -37.03 -1.34
CA LEU A 423 -10.82 -37.23 -1.93
C LEU A 423 -10.17 -38.56 -1.53
N SER A 424 -10.60 -39.18 -0.42
CA SER A 424 -10.15 -40.49 0.04
C SER A 424 -10.84 -41.67 -0.66
N LYS A 425 -11.81 -41.44 -1.55
CA LYS A 425 -12.45 -42.50 -2.33
C LYS A 425 -11.57 -42.91 -3.51
N ASP A 426 -11.41 -44.21 -3.72
CA ASP A 426 -10.68 -44.76 -4.88
C ASP A 426 -11.49 -44.70 -6.20
N PHE A 427 -12.68 -44.09 -6.18
CA PHE A 427 -13.58 -43.97 -7.34
C PHE A 427 -14.26 -42.60 -7.35
N ILE A 428 -14.70 -42.17 -8.55
CA ILE A 428 -15.39 -40.89 -8.75
C ILE A 428 -16.85 -41.01 -8.30
N LEU A 429 -17.30 -40.06 -7.49
CA LEU A 429 -18.67 -40.00 -6.99
C LEU A 429 -19.67 -39.54 -8.08
N PRO A 430 -20.97 -39.87 -7.94
CA PRO A 430 -22.00 -39.42 -8.87
C PRO A 430 -22.07 -37.90 -9.00
N LEU A 431 -22.33 -37.40 -10.21
CA LEU A 431 -22.38 -35.97 -10.52
C LEU A 431 -23.32 -35.19 -9.59
N GLU A 432 -24.53 -35.70 -9.34
CA GLU A 432 -25.50 -35.02 -8.47
C GLU A 432 -24.97 -34.79 -7.04
N PHE A 433 -24.16 -35.73 -6.53
CA PHE A 433 -23.52 -35.58 -5.22
C PHE A 433 -22.41 -34.53 -5.28
N LEU A 434 -21.56 -34.58 -6.31
CA LEU A 434 -20.47 -33.61 -6.50
C LEU A 434 -21.00 -32.19 -6.69
N GLU A 435 -22.12 -32.01 -7.40
CA GLU A 435 -22.78 -30.71 -7.56
C GLU A 435 -23.28 -30.13 -6.24
N LYS A 436 -23.82 -30.94 -5.33
CA LYS A 436 -24.21 -30.50 -3.97
C LYS A 436 -22.99 -30.06 -3.16
N VAL A 437 -21.87 -30.78 -3.27
CA VAL A 437 -20.61 -30.40 -2.61
C VAL A 437 -20.07 -29.10 -3.18
N TYR A 438 -20.10 -28.95 -4.50
CA TYR A 438 -19.72 -27.72 -5.18
C TYR A 438 -20.59 -26.54 -4.69
N GLN A 439 -21.90 -26.73 -4.55
CA GLN A 439 -22.78 -25.70 -3.99
C GLN A 439 -22.43 -25.36 -2.53
N ASN A 440 -22.03 -26.33 -1.71
CA ASN A 440 -21.57 -26.05 -0.34
C ASN A 440 -20.30 -25.21 -0.32
N ILE A 441 -19.37 -25.44 -1.25
CA ILE A 441 -18.19 -24.59 -1.43
C ILE A 441 -18.62 -23.16 -1.80
N GLU A 442 -19.54 -23.00 -2.75
CA GLU A 442 -20.03 -21.68 -3.16
C GLU A 442 -20.76 -20.95 -2.02
N ASN A 443 -21.53 -21.67 -1.20
CA ASN A 443 -22.17 -21.08 -0.02
C ASN A 443 -21.14 -20.60 1.01
N PHE A 444 -20.08 -21.39 1.25
CA PHE A 444 -19.00 -20.98 2.14
C PHE A 444 -18.22 -19.78 1.58
N ASN A 445 -17.93 -19.77 0.27
CA ASN A 445 -17.34 -18.60 -0.42
C ASN A 445 -18.19 -17.35 -0.21
N HIS A 446 -19.51 -17.46 -0.39
CA HIS A 446 -20.42 -16.35 -0.17
C HIS A 446 -20.38 -15.82 1.27
N SER A 447 -20.37 -16.72 2.27
CA SER A 447 -20.21 -16.33 3.68
C SER A 447 -18.88 -15.64 3.97
N LEU A 448 -17.79 -16.03 3.30
CA LEU A 448 -16.50 -15.35 3.42
C LEU A 448 -16.51 -13.96 2.75
N ASP A 449 -17.16 -13.84 1.60
CA ASP A 449 -17.19 -12.61 0.80
C ASP A 449 -18.06 -11.52 1.43
N GLU A 450 -19.07 -11.88 2.25
CA GLU A 450 -19.97 -10.93 2.91
C GLU A 450 -19.53 -10.51 4.33
N ASP A 451 -18.53 -11.16 4.92
CA ASP A 451 -18.15 -10.91 6.31
C ASP A 451 -17.05 -9.84 6.45
N GLU A 452 -17.34 -8.77 7.20
CA GLU A 452 -16.44 -7.63 7.42
C GLU A 452 -15.11 -8.05 8.08
N PHE A 453 -15.12 -9.04 8.98
CA PHE A 453 -13.89 -9.50 9.64
C PHE A 453 -13.03 -10.31 8.68
N ILE A 454 -13.62 -11.10 7.79
CA ILE A 454 -12.87 -11.86 6.79
C ILE A 454 -12.31 -10.97 5.69
N GLN A 455 -13.10 -10.00 5.22
CA GLN A 455 -12.76 -9.09 4.12
C GLN A 455 -11.99 -7.82 4.55
N ASP A 456 -11.45 -7.77 5.78
CA ASP A 456 -10.69 -6.62 6.29
C ASP A 456 -9.25 -6.48 5.73
N GLU A 457 -8.96 -7.10 4.58
CA GLU A 457 -7.67 -7.16 3.90
C GLU A 457 -6.54 -7.93 4.62
N THR A 458 -6.71 -8.35 5.87
CA THR A 458 -5.66 -9.10 6.60
C THR A 458 -5.36 -10.45 5.96
N LEU A 459 -6.38 -11.08 5.36
CA LEU A 459 -6.28 -12.38 4.67
C LEU A 459 -6.26 -12.24 3.15
N ARG A 460 -5.99 -11.03 2.63
CA ARG A 460 -5.99 -10.72 1.20
C ARG A 460 -5.16 -11.70 0.37
N GLY A 461 -3.96 -12.04 0.83
CA GLY A 461 -3.08 -13.01 0.19
C GLY A 461 -3.64 -14.43 0.12
N ALA A 462 -4.43 -14.85 1.12
CA ALA A 462 -5.07 -16.16 1.12
C ALA A 462 -6.13 -16.27 0.03
N PHE A 463 -6.87 -15.20 -0.23
CA PHE A 463 -7.80 -15.12 -1.35
C PHE A 463 -7.10 -15.07 -2.70
N ALA A 464 -6.02 -14.29 -2.84
CA ALA A 464 -5.18 -14.35 -4.04
C ALA A 464 -4.68 -15.78 -4.33
N TYR A 465 -4.36 -16.54 -3.26
CA TYR A 465 -3.95 -17.93 -3.39
C TYR A 465 -5.11 -18.86 -3.78
N ARG A 466 -6.34 -18.62 -3.28
CA ARG A 466 -7.58 -19.28 -3.75
C ARG A 466 -7.67 -19.20 -5.26
N GLY A 467 -7.53 -17.96 -5.75
CA GLY A 467 -7.54 -17.62 -7.16
C GLY A 467 -6.54 -18.42 -7.98
N LYS A 468 -5.29 -18.54 -7.51
CA LYS A 468 -4.25 -19.37 -8.15
C LYS A 468 -4.66 -20.83 -8.27
N PHE A 469 -5.11 -21.46 -7.18
CA PHE A 469 -5.54 -22.87 -7.20
C PHE A 469 -6.70 -23.11 -8.18
N ILE A 470 -7.70 -22.22 -8.17
CA ILE A 470 -8.85 -22.30 -9.08
C ILE A 470 -8.41 -22.07 -10.53
N ALA A 471 -7.50 -21.13 -10.77
CA ALA A 471 -6.99 -20.82 -12.09
C ALA A 471 -6.26 -22.00 -12.73
N ASP A 472 -5.48 -22.76 -11.95
CA ASP A 472 -4.79 -23.95 -12.42
C ASP A 472 -5.78 -25.02 -12.92
N VAL A 473 -6.93 -25.17 -12.27
CA VAL A 473 -8.02 -26.07 -12.73
C VAL A 473 -8.65 -25.55 -14.02
N LEU A 474 -8.93 -24.25 -14.10
CA LEU A 474 -9.57 -23.64 -15.28
C LEU A 474 -8.70 -23.75 -16.55
N LYS A 475 -7.37 -23.67 -16.41
CA LYS A 475 -6.40 -23.84 -17.51
C LYS A 475 -6.37 -25.26 -18.09
N LEU A 476 -6.87 -26.26 -17.37
CA LEU A 476 -6.96 -27.63 -17.89
C LEU A 476 -8.08 -27.81 -18.93
N HIS A 477 -8.98 -26.83 -19.07
CA HIS A 477 -10.09 -26.85 -20.03
C HIS A 477 -10.94 -28.12 -19.99
N ILE A 478 -11.11 -28.70 -18.81
CA ILE A 478 -11.86 -29.95 -18.59
C ILE A 478 -13.33 -29.76 -19.03
N GLN A 479 -13.76 -30.52 -20.04
CA GLN A 479 -15.13 -30.44 -20.57
C GLN A 479 -16.12 -31.30 -19.78
N ASP A 480 -15.65 -32.43 -19.24
CA ASP A 480 -16.50 -33.31 -18.44
C ASP A 480 -16.77 -32.69 -17.06
N LYS A 481 -18.05 -32.46 -16.76
CA LYS A 481 -18.46 -31.75 -15.54
C LYS A 481 -18.07 -32.49 -14.26
N THR A 482 -18.11 -33.82 -14.28
CA THR A 482 -17.72 -34.65 -13.13
C THR A 482 -16.23 -34.46 -12.84
N HIS A 483 -15.37 -34.61 -13.85
CA HIS A 483 -13.93 -34.42 -13.72
C HIS A 483 -13.56 -32.98 -13.35
N PHE A 484 -14.28 -31.98 -13.89
CA PHE A 484 -14.07 -30.58 -13.54
C PHE A 484 -14.35 -30.34 -12.06
N ILE A 485 -15.51 -30.77 -11.55
CA ILE A 485 -15.86 -30.57 -10.13
C ILE A 485 -14.90 -31.33 -9.23
N THR A 486 -14.47 -32.54 -9.60
CA THR A 486 -13.46 -33.29 -8.84
C THR A 486 -12.13 -32.53 -8.77
N ALA A 487 -11.65 -31.99 -9.89
CA ALA A 487 -10.44 -31.18 -9.92
C ALA A 487 -10.58 -29.89 -9.08
N TYR A 488 -11.74 -29.24 -9.16
CA TYR A 488 -12.06 -28.06 -8.36
C TYR A 488 -12.07 -28.36 -6.86
N ILE A 489 -12.72 -29.44 -6.43
CA ILE A 489 -12.73 -29.90 -5.02
C ILE A 489 -11.31 -30.12 -4.51
N LYS A 490 -10.46 -30.78 -5.30
CA LYS A 490 -9.06 -31.01 -4.93
C LYS A 490 -8.31 -29.69 -4.74
N ALA A 491 -8.40 -28.77 -5.71
CA ALA A 491 -7.75 -27.48 -5.63
C ALA A 491 -8.26 -26.63 -4.45
N TYR A 492 -9.58 -26.65 -4.23
CA TYR A 492 -10.21 -25.93 -3.14
C TYR A 492 -9.86 -26.51 -1.76
N HIS A 493 -9.72 -27.83 -1.64
CA HIS A 493 -9.25 -28.48 -0.42
C HIS A 493 -7.85 -28.00 -0.03
N GLU A 494 -6.89 -27.98 -0.97
CA GLU A 494 -5.54 -27.46 -0.72
C GLU A 494 -5.56 -26.00 -0.25
N TRP A 495 -6.38 -25.17 -0.89
CA TRP A 495 -6.58 -23.80 -0.44
C TRP A 495 -7.21 -23.73 0.96
N LEU A 496 -8.19 -24.57 1.26
CA LEU A 496 -8.91 -24.54 2.53
C LEU A 496 -7.99 -24.87 3.71
N LEU A 497 -7.06 -25.82 3.54
CA LEU A 497 -6.01 -26.10 4.53
C LEU A 497 -5.19 -24.84 4.83
N TYR A 498 -4.76 -24.15 3.76
CA TYR A 498 -4.01 -22.91 3.86
C TYR A 498 -4.80 -21.79 4.55
N PHE A 499 -6.07 -21.60 4.16
CA PHE A 499 -6.95 -20.61 4.74
C PHE A 499 -7.15 -20.83 6.25
N ILE A 500 -7.38 -22.07 6.68
CA ILE A 500 -7.50 -22.44 8.10
C ILE A 500 -6.23 -22.01 8.86
N GLU A 501 -5.04 -22.34 8.36
CA GLU A 501 -3.77 -21.96 8.99
C GLU A 501 -3.66 -20.43 9.18
N LYS A 502 -4.01 -19.65 8.16
CA LYS A 502 -3.91 -18.17 8.24
C LYS A 502 -4.99 -17.56 9.13
N LEU A 503 -6.20 -18.10 9.11
CA LEU A 503 -7.27 -17.68 10.00
C LEU A 503 -6.92 -17.98 11.47
N GLU A 504 -6.29 -19.13 11.76
CA GLU A 504 -5.78 -19.42 13.10
C GLU A 504 -4.69 -18.43 13.55
N GLN A 505 -3.77 -18.04 12.65
CA GLN A 505 -2.75 -17.03 12.95
C GLN A 505 -3.40 -15.68 13.28
N LYS A 506 -4.39 -15.27 12.48
CA LYS A 506 -5.18 -14.06 12.75
C LYS A 506 -5.88 -14.15 14.10
N TYR A 507 -6.55 -15.27 14.39
CA TYR A 507 -7.22 -15.51 15.66
C TYR A 507 -6.25 -15.41 16.86
N LYS A 508 -5.08 -16.06 16.78
CA LYS A 508 -4.04 -15.98 17.81
C LYS A 508 -3.56 -14.54 18.06
N SER A 509 -3.55 -13.69 17.02
CA SER A 509 -3.16 -12.27 17.17
C SER A 509 -4.16 -11.47 18.00
N LEU A 510 -5.46 -11.79 17.93
CA LEU A 510 -6.52 -11.09 18.69
C LEU A 510 -6.34 -11.27 20.20
N SER A 511 -5.77 -12.39 20.63
CA SER A 511 -5.50 -12.68 22.04
C SER A 511 -4.36 -11.86 22.66
N LYS A 512 -3.73 -10.95 21.89
CA LYS A 512 -2.64 -10.08 22.37
C LYS A 512 -3.12 -8.76 23.00
N VAL A 513 -4.43 -8.49 23.02
CA VAL A 513 -5.06 -7.21 23.44
C VAL A 513 -5.58 -7.23 24.88
#